data_AF-V3ZEU0-F1
#
_entry.id   AF-V3ZEU0-F1
#
_cell.length_a   1.000
_cell.length_b   1.000
_cell.length_c   1.000
_cell.angle_alpha   90.00
_cell.angle_beta   90.00
_cell.angle_gamma   90.00
#
_symmetry.space_group_name_H-M   'P 1'
#
loop_
_entity.id
_entity.type
_entity.pdbx_description
1 polymer ?
#
loop_
_entity_poly.entity_id
_entity_poly.type
_entity_poly.pdbx_seq_one_letter_code
_entity_poly.pdbx_strand_id
1 'polypeptide(L)'
;MQKCKYHVSLQPVSNWGFPANTHPILLELGKELNCGPTMFKFLQTNFMEGKFDIPFVKIAGKEGTYNMKEIVYVDSRIQSMGAELTYKLNSRKADMKMTDEQYTILHSDSKLDANITTDGFWGSIRDYPQFDIYQEILKQRWFGKDINTCGVHTYDFDNTLLRPVQVQFQATESIFNKYFPTEFFYVESLQNPLGAVEAFLNFTIASPQNC
;
A
#
# COMPACT_ATOMS: atom_id res chain seq x y z
N MET A 1 12.52 -23.39 -24.35
CA MET A 1 11.82 -22.09 -24.36
C MET A 1 12.20 -21.33 -23.12
N GLN A 2 12.80 -20.15 -23.30
CA GLN A 2 13.52 -19.37 -22.30
C GLN A 2 12.51 -18.73 -21.33
N LYS A 3 12.44 -19.22 -20.08
CA LYS A 3 11.79 -18.52 -18.98
C LYS A 3 12.72 -17.42 -18.49
N CYS A 4 12.80 -16.29 -19.19
CA CYS A 4 13.28 -15.06 -18.57
C CYS A 4 12.15 -14.54 -17.67
N LYS A 5 11.99 -15.20 -16.51
CA LYS A 5 11.33 -14.57 -15.35
C LYS A 5 12.22 -13.38 -15.02
N TYR A 6 11.76 -12.18 -15.30
CA TYR A 6 12.48 -10.98 -14.90
C TYR A 6 12.84 -11.08 -13.42
N HIS A 7 14.10 -10.79 -13.12
CA HIS A 7 14.58 -10.73 -11.76
C HIS A 7 14.17 -9.40 -11.16
N VAL A 8 13.26 -9.48 -10.20
CA VAL A 8 12.91 -8.39 -9.29
C VAL A 8 13.97 -8.39 -8.19
N SER A 9 14.64 -7.26 -7.96
CA SER A 9 15.66 -7.12 -6.93
C SER A 9 15.37 -5.93 -6.03
N LEU A 10 15.62 -6.08 -4.73
CA LEU A 10 15.55 -5.00 -3.76
C LEU A 10 16.67 -4.00 -4.03
N GLN A 11 16.36 -2.71 -4.03
CA GLN A 11 17.36 -1.66 -4.08
C GLN A 11 17.85 -1.34 -2.66
N PRO A 12 19.14 -0.98 -2.49
CA PRO A 12 19.63 -0.48 -1.22
C PRO A 12 18.87 0.77 -0.78
N VAL A 13 18.40 0.76 0.46
CA VAL A 13 17.68 1.88 1.08
C VAL A 13 18.51 2.58 2.17
N SER A 14 19.81 2.33 2.24
CA SER A 14 20.71 2.79 3.32
C SER A 14 20.66 4.29 3.61
N ASN A 15 20.30 5.11 2.61
CA ASN A 15 20.17 6.56 2.76
C ASN A 15 19.05 7.00 3.70
N TRP A 16 18.13 6.09 4.04
CA TRP A 16 17.00 6.32 4.94
C TRP A 16 17.24 5.76 6.34
N GLY A 17 18.49 5.39 6.68
CA GLY A 17 18.85 4.94 8.03
C GLY A 17 18.43 3.50 8.37
N PHE A 18 18.10 2.69 7.36
CA PHE A 18 17.78 1.27 7.57
C PHE A 18 19.00 0.48 8.06
N PRO A 19 18.84 -0.42 9.05
CA PRO A 19 19.88 -1.37 9.41
C PRO A 19 20.33 -2.19 8.19
N ALA A 20 21.61 -2.58 8.19
CA ALA A 20 22.14 -3.47 7.15
C ALA A 20 21.28 -4.75 7.04
N ASN A 21 21.01 -5.18 5.81
CA ASN A 21 20.19 -6.35 5.49
C ASN A 21 18.69 -6.23 5.85
N THR A 22 18.16 -5.02 6.00
CA THR A 22 16.72 -4.77 6.14
C THR A 22 16.16 -4.03 4.93
N HIS A 23 14.85 -4.15 4.74
CA HIS A 23 14.12 -3.51 3.64
C HIS A 23 12.73 -3.08 4.13
N PRO A 24 12.24 -1.87 3.80
CA PRO A 24 10.91 -1.44 4.19
C PRO A 24 9.83 -2.23 3.47
N ILE A 25 8.74 -2.41 4.17
CA ILE A 25 7.45 -2.84 3.64
C ILE A 25 6.44 -1.74 3.94
N LEU A 26 5.48 -1.54 3.05
CA LEU A 26 4.37 -0.64 3.29
C LEU A 26 3.08 -1.45 3.38
N LEU A 27 2.34 -1.26 4.47
CA LEU A 27 1.02 -1.83 4.67
C LEU A 27 0.01 -0.68 4.64
N GLU A 28 -0.73 -0.56 3.55
CA GLU A 28 -1.80 0.44 3.41
C GLU A 28 -3.13 -0.19 3.81
N LEU A 29 -3.82 0.38 4.80
CA LEU A 29 -5.13 -0.08 5.26
C LEU A 29 -6.07 1.11 5.25
N GLY A 30 -7.13 1.08 4.44
CA GLY A 30 -7.98 2.25 4.37
C GLY A 30 -9.15 2.16 3.40
N LYS A 31 -9.94 3.23 3.40
CA LYS A 31 -11.12 3.33 2.56
C LYS A 31 -10.84 4.21 1.37
N GLU A 32 -11.09 3.67 0.19
CA GLU A 32 -11.04 4.40 -1.06
C GLU A 32 -12.40 5.03 -1.33
N LEU A 33 -12.39 6.33 -1.63
CA LEU A 33 -13.60 7.16 -1.76
C LEU A 33 -13.75 7.72 -3.17
N ASN A 34 -14.97 7.66 -3.70
CA ASN A 34 -15.36 8.21 -5.00
C ASN A 34 -14.51 7.69 -6.17
N CYS A 35 -14.09 6.43 -6.11
CA CYS A 35 -13.25 5.82 -7.12
C CYS A 35 -14.06 5.43 -8.36
N GLY A 36 -13.63 5.93 -9.52
CA GLY A 36 -14.28 5.73 -10.80
C GLY A 36 -14.03 6.92 -11.73
N PRO A 37 -14.56 6.89 -12.97
CA PRO A 37 -14.39 7.97 -13.93
C PRO A 37 -15.02 9.28 -13.42
N THR A 38 -14.25 10.37 -13.44
CA THR A 38 -14.66 11.69 -12.92
C THR A 38 -15.87 12.29 -13.65
N MET A 39 -16.03 11.99 -14.93
CA MET A 39 -17.14 12.49 -15.76
C MET A 39 -18.51 11.89 -15.37
N PHE A 40 -18.52 10.71 -14.73
CA PHE A 40 -19.75 9.98 -14.43
C PHE A 40 -19.80 9.58 -12.96
N LYS A 41 -20.21 10.53 -12.10
CA LYS A 41 -20.28 10.33 -10.64
C LYS A 41 -21.08 9.08 -10.21
N PHE A 42 -22.10 8.68 -10.97
CA PHE A 42 -22.89 7.49 -10.66
C PHE A 42 -22.10 6.16 -10.83
N LEU A 43 -20.96 6.19 -11.52
CA LEU A 43 -20.02 5.07 -11.62
C LEU A 43 -18.94 5.10 -10.53
N GLN A 44 -18.89 6.16 -9.73
CA GLN A 44 -17.97 6.24 -8.60
C GLN A 44 -18.49 5.38 -7.45
N THR A 45 -17.56 4.65 -6.82
CA THR A 45 -17.88 3.77 -5.69
C THR A 45 -16.88 3.98 -4.57
N ASN A 46 -17.30 3.61 -3.37
CA ASN A 46 -16.42 3.53 -2.21
C ASN A 46 -16.18 2.05 -1.91
N PHE A 47 -14.96 1.72 -1.49
CA PHE A 47 -14.61 0.37 -1.10
C PHE A 47 -13.52 0.39 -0.03
N MET A 48 -13.44 -0.67 0.76
CA MET A 48 -12.33 -0.89 1.68
C MET A 48 -11.18 -1.55 0.94
N GLU A 49 -9.95 -1.16 1.25
CA GLU A 49 -8.74 -1.69 0.63
C GLU A 49 -7.64 -1.96 1.66
N GLY A 50 -6.89 -3.03 1.43
CA GLY A 50 -5.69 -3.39 2.17
C GLY A 50 -4.59 -3.81 1.21
N LYS A 51 -3.42 -3.17 1.24
CA LYS A 51 -2.30 -3.45 0.31
C LYS A 51 -1.05 -3.81 1.06
N PHE A 52 -0.37 -4.83 0.59
CA PHE A 52 0.98 -5.15 1.03
C PHE A 52 1.96 -4.87 -0.10
N ASP A 53 2.85 -3.93 0.18
CA ASP A 53 3.73 -3.31 -0.80
C ASP A 53 5.18 -3.54 -0.45
N ILE A 54 5.97 -3.80 -1.49
CA ILE A 54 7.43 -3.85 -1.40
C ILE A 54 7.98 -2.71 -2.26
N PRO A 55 8.28 -1.54 -1.66
CA PRO A 55 8.84 -0.39 -2.36
C PRO A 55 10.32 -0.58 -2.70
N PHE A 56 10.89 0.38 -3.42
CA PHE A 56 12.33 0.42 -3.74
C PHE A 56 12.82 -0.85 -4.46
N VAL A 57 12.06 -1.27 -5.47
CA VAL A 57 12.32 -2.46 -6.27
C VAL A 57 12.88 -2.06 -7.64
N LYS A 58 13.82 -2.85 -8.15
CA LYS A 58 14.30 -2.76 -9.53
C LYS A 58 13.81 -3.95 -10.35
N ILE A 59 13.35 -3.67 -11.58
CA ILE A 59 13.01 -4.69 -12.56
C ILE A 59 14.15 -4.80 -13.55
N ALA A 60 14.69 -6.01 -13.74
CA ALA A 60 15.78 -6.26 -14.69
C ALA A 60 15.42 -5.75 -16.11
N GLY A 61 16.30 -4.95 -16.71
CA GLY A 61 16.11 -4.38 -18.03
C GLY A 61 15.22 -3.12 -18.09
N LYS A 62 14.73 -2.61 -16.95
CA LYS A 62 13.92 -1.39 -16.87
C LYS A 62 14.63 -0.31 -16.07
N GLU A 63 14.42 0.93 -16.48
CA GLU A 63 14.91 2.10 -15.74
C GLU A 63 13.95 2.49 -14.62
N GLY A 64 14.50 3.08 -13.56
CA GLY A 64 13.72 3.60 -12.44
C GLY A 64 13.59 2.65 -11.24
N THR A 65 12.84 3.15 -10.27
CA THR A 65 12.53 2.49 -9.00
C THR A 65 11.03 2.31 -8.89
N TYR A 66 10.62 1.13 -8.44
CA TYR A 66 9.24 0.68 -8.49
C TYR A 66 8.75 0.25 -7.11
N ASN A 67 7.43 0.30 -6.94
CA ASN A 67 6.73 -0.31 -5.81
C ASN A 67 5.96 -1.55 -6.29
N MET A 68 6.31 -2.72 -5.76
CA MET A 68 5.59 -3.95 -6.05
C MET A 68 4.37 -4.07 -5.14
N LYS A 69 3.18 -4.03 -5.73
CA LYS A 69 1.91 -4.33 -5.05
C LYS A 69 1.78 -5.86 -4.97
N GLU A 70 2.35 -6.47 -3.92
CA GLU A 70 2.43 -7.92 -3.78
C GLU A 70 1.03 -8.55 -3.69
N ILE A 71 0.15 -7.95 -2.89
CA ILE A 71 -1.25 -8.33 -2.79
C ILE A 71 -2.12 -7.14 -2.44
N VAL A 72 -3.33 -7.12 -3.00
CA VAL A 72 -4.34 -6.09 -2.75
C VAL A 72 -5.65 -6.77 -2.39
N TYR A 73 -6.17 -6.50 -1.20
CA TYR A 73 -7.49 -6.92 -0.76
C TYR A 73 -8.49 -5.79 -0.91
N VAL A 74 -9.67 -6.10 -1.43
CA VAL A 74 -10.80 -5.18 -1.46
C VAL A 74 -12.08 -5.87 -1.01
N ASP A 75 -13.02 -5.13 -0.43
CA ASP A 75 -14.31 -5.67 0.00
C ASP A 75 -15.31 -5.90 -1.16
N SER A 76 -14.99 -5.38 -2.35
CA SER A 76 -15.82 -5.47 -3.55
C SER A 76 -15.24 -6.42 -4.60
N ARG A 77 -16.01 -7.43 -5.00
CA ARG A 77 -15.62 -8.35 -6.07
C ARG A 77 -15.41 -7.64 -7.42
N ILE A 78 -16.24 -6.64 -7.72
CA ILE A 78 -16.15 -5.87 -8.97
C ILE A 78 -14.85 -5.09 -9.00
N GLN A 79 -14.50 -4.40 -7.90
CA GLN A 79 -13.26 -3.65 -7.82
C GLN A 79 -12.04 -4.56 -7.90
N SER A 80 -12.10 -5.71 -7.24
CA SER A 80 -11.01 -6.70 -7.31
C SER A 80 -10.75 -7.16 -8.73
N MET A 81 -11.81 -7.50 -9.46
CA MET A 81 -11.70 -7.90 -10.87
C MET A 81 -11.24 -6.74 -11.76
N GLY A 82 -11.70 -5.51 -11.51
CA GLY A 82 -11.28 -4.32 -12.23
C GLY A 82 -9.78 -4.05 -12.09
N ALA A 83 -9.27 -4.15 -10.86
CA ALA A 83 -7.85 -4.01 -10.53
C ALA A 83 -6.99 -5.08 -11.23
N GLU A 84 -7.45 -6.33 -11.24
CA GLU A 84 -6.75 -7.43 -11.92
C GLU A 84 -6.78 -7.28 -13.45
N LEU A 85 -7.93 -6.96 -14.04
CA LEU A 85 -8.06 -6.89 -15.49
C LEU A 85 -7.34 -5.67 -16.08
N THR A 86 -7.50 -4.51 -15.44
CA THR A 86 -6.99 -3.23 -15.92
C THR A 86 -5.51 -3.07 -15.58
N TYR A 87 -5.17 -3.22 -14.30
CA TYR A 87 -3.83 -2.90 -13.78
C TYR A 87 -2.95 -4.13 -13.52
N LYS A 88 -3.44 -5.33 -13.86
CA LYS A 88 -2.73 -6.61 -13.64
C LYS A 88 -2.29 -6.81 -12.19
N LEU A 89 -3.05 -6.25 -11.24
CA LEU A 89 -2.75 -6.37 -9.82
C LEU A 89 -3.07 -7.76 -9.29
N ASN A 90 -2.36 -8.15 -8.23
CA ASN A 90 -2.72 -9.34 -7.46
C ASN A 90 -3.87 -9.03 -6.50
N SER A 91 -5.05 -8.72 -7.05
CA SER A 91 -6.20 -8.32 -6.26
C SER A 91 -7.08 -9.51 -5.86
N ARG A 92 -7.63 -9.50 -4.64
CA ARG A 92 -8.60 -10.48 -4.14
C ARG A 92 -9.74 -9.79 -3.39
N LYS A 93 -10.93 -10.39 -3.47
CA LYS A 93 -12.02 -10.02 -2.57
C LYS A 93 -11.73 -10.60 -1.19
N ALA A 94 -11.82 -9.77 -0.16
CA ALA A 94 -11.78 -10.17 1.25
C ALA A 94 -13.02 -9.67 1.99
N ASP A 95 -13.31 -10.25 3.14
CA ASP A 95 -14.25 -9.66 4.11
C ASP A 95 -13.48 -8.70 5.01
N MET A 96 -13.96 -7.46 5.09
CA MET A 96 -13.20 -6.38 5.72
C MET A 96 -14.10 -5.57 6.64
N LYS A 97 -13.55 -5.14 7.77
CA LYS A 97 -14.21 -4.22 8.69
C LYS A 97 -13.21 -3.18 9.14
N MET A 98 -13.51 -1.90 8.90
CA MET A 98 -12.72 -0.77 9.39
C MET A 98 -13.56 0.08 10.33
N THR A 99 -13.01 0.41 11.48
CA THR A 99 -13.44 1.48 12.38
C THR A 99 -12.25 2.39 12.63
N ASP A 100 -12.46 3.48 13.38
CA ASP A 100 -11.41 4.42 13.74
C ASP A 100 -10.30 3.81 14.63
N GLU A 101 -10.57 2.66 15.24
CA GLU A 101 -9.68 2.01 16.22
C GLU A 101 -9.33 0.57 15.86
N GLN A 102 -10.02 -0.03 14.89
CA GLN A 102 -9.81 -1.42 14.55
C GLN A 102 -10.01 -1.66 13.06
N TYR A 103 -9.10 -2.46 12.51
CA TYR A 103 -9.20 -2.93 11.16
C TYR A 103 -9.02 -4.44 11.07
N THR A 104 -9.86 -5.09 10.27
CA THR A 104 -9.78 -6.52 10.00
C THR A 104 -9.86 -6.84 8.52
N ILE A 105 -9.04 -7.80 8.09
CA ILE A 105 -9.11 -8.45 6.77
C ILE A 105 -9.26 -9.95 7.01
N LEU A 106 -10.26 -10.56 6.39
CA LEU A 106 -10.47 -12.00 6.39
C LEU A 106 -10.53 -12.49 4.95
N HIS A 107 -9.66 -13.43 4.59
CA HIS A 107 -9.69 -14.11 3.30
C HIS A 107 -9.48 -15.61 3.49
N SER A 108 -10.52 -16.39 3.18
CA SER A 108 -10.55 -17.83 3.45
C SER A 108 -10.30 -18.09 4.95
N ASP A 109 -9.29 -18.86 5.31
CA ASP A 109 -8.90 -19.12 6.71
C ASP A 109 -7.84 -18.13 7.24
N SER A 110 -7.35 -17.21 6.39
CA SER A 110 -6.33 -16.25 6.75
C SER A 110 -6.93 -14.91 7.21
N LYS A 111 -6.33 -14.29 8.22
CA LYS A 111 -6.82 -13.09 8.87
C LYS A 111 -5.69 -12.10 9.21
N LEU A 112 -6.00 -10.81 9.13
CA LEU A 112 -5.29 -9.71 9.79
C LEU A 112 -6.25 -9.01 10.75
N ASP A 113 -5.82 -8.77 11.98
CA ASP A 113 -6.39 -7.80 12.90
C ASP A 113 -5.37 -6.69 13.18
N ALA A 114 -5.81 -5.44 13.17
CA ALA A 114 -5.02 -4.29 13.53
C ALA A 114 -5.82 -3.40 14.50
N ASN A 115 -5.25 -3.10 15.66
CA ASN A 115 -5.82 -2.13 16.61
C ASN A 115 -5.00 -0.84 16.56
N ILE A 116 -5.69 0.28 16.38
CA ILE A 116 -5.10 1.60 16.11
C ILE A 116 -5.36 2.50 17.31
N THR A 117 -4.29 3.13 17.81
CA THR A 117 -4.38 4.14 18.87
C THR A 117 -3.89 5.46 18.31
N THR A 118 -4.70 6.51 18.40
CA THR A 118 -4.29 7.86 17.99
C THR A 118 -3.23 8.42 18.94
N ASP A 119 -2.15 8.98 18.38
CA ASP A 119 -1.00 9.55 19.13
C ASP A 119 -0.81 11.06 18.83
N GLY A 120 -1.79 11.68 18.17
CA GLY A 120 -1.72 13.11 17.83
C GLY A 120 -3.00 13.65 17.18
N PHE A 121 -2.96 14.92 16.81
CA PHE A 121 -4.05 15.59 16.09
C PHE A 121 -3.81 15.56 14.59
N TRP A 122 -4.86 15.82 13.81
CA TRP A 122 -4.73 16.05 12.38
C TRP A 122 -3.94 17.33 12.10
N GLY A 123 -2.94 17.24 11.24
CA GLY A 123 -2.09 18.35 10.80
C GLY A 123 -1.74 18.25 9.31
N SER A 124 -1.02 19.25 8.79
CA SER A 124 -0.52 19.22 7.42
C SER A 124 0.67 18.26 7.32
N ILE A 125 0.93 17.74 6.12
CA ILE A 125 2.15 16.97 5.84
C ILE A 125 3.44 17.68 6.28
N ARG A 126 3.47 19.02 6.25
CA ARG A 126 4.63 19.84 6.65
C ARG A 126 4.95 19.75 8.15
N ASP A 127 3.98 19.34 8.95
CA ASP A 127 4.13 19.16 10.39
C ASP A 127 4.83 17.81 10.71
N TYR A 128 4.96 16.92 9.72
CA TYR A 128 5.49 15.56 9.87
C TYR A 128 6.57 15.25 8.82
N PRO A 129 7.79 15.82 8.96
CA PRO A 129 8.88 15.60 8.00
C PRO A 129 9.28 14.13 7.85
N GLN A 130 9.03 13.29 8.86
CA GLN A 130 9.21 11.84 8.82
C GLN A 130 8.35 11.17 7.72
N PHE A 131 7.28 11.82 7.28
CA PHE A 131 6.43 11.31 6.20
C PHE A 131 7.11 11.34 4.82
N ASP A 132 8.27 12.00 4.66
CA ASP A 132 8.98 12.12 3.39
C ASP A 132 9.26 10.76 2.73
N ILE A 133 9.57 9.72 3.49
CA ILE A 133 9.77 8.39 2.92
C ILE A 133 8.48 7.82 2.32
N TYR A 134 7.32 8.07 2.93
CA TYR A 134 6.03 7.69 2.37
C TYR A 134 5.77 8.45 1.07
N GLN A 135 6.09 9.74 1.00
CA GLN A 135 5.98 10.49 -0.26
C GLN A 135 6.85 9.87 -1.36
N GLU A 136 8.08 9.48 -1.06
CA GLU A 136 8.98 8.83 -2.02
C GLU A 136 8.49 7.45 -2.45
N ILE A 137 7.84 6.70 -1.56
CA ILE A 137 7.18 5.43 -1.92
C ILE A 137 5.96 5.68 -2.81
N LEU A 138 5.10 6.62 -2.43
CA LEU A 138 3.84 6.94 -3.10
C LEU A 138 4.04 7.52 -4.51
N LYS A 139 5.18 8.17 -4.77
CA LYS A 139 5.58 8.67 -6.11
C LYS A 139 6.10 7.57 -7.04
N GLN A 140 6.44 6.37 -6.54
CA GLN A 140 6.99 5.30 -7.37
C GLN A 140 5.94 4.79 -8.36
N ARG A 141 6.40 4.41 -9.57
CA ARG A 141 5.59 3.58 -10.46
C ARG A 141 5.35 2.25 -9.79
N TRP A 142 4.12 1.74 -9.85
CA TRP A 142 3.78 0.51 -9.17
C TRP A 142 3.32 -0.57 -10.15
N PHE A 143 3.55 -1.82 -9.81
CA PHE A 143 3.16 -2.98 -10.63
C PHE A 143 2.67 -4.13 -9.74
N GLY A 144 2.00 -5.11 -10.34
CA GLY A 144 1.46 -6.28 -9.64
C GLY A 144 1.93 -7.61 -10.22
N LYS A 145 0.99 -8.47 -10.64
CA LYS A 145 1.28 -9.78 -11.24
C LYS A 145 2.08 -9.67 -12.54
N ASP A 146 1.79 -8.66 -13.34
CA ASP A 146 2.50 -8.38 -14.59
C ASP A 146 3.39 -7.15 -14.42
N ILE A 147 4.69 -7.37 -14.50
CA ILE A 147 5.69 -6.32 -14.34
C ILE A 147 5.83 -5.42 -15.57
N ASN A 148 5.19 -5.78 -16.70
CA ASN A 148 5.24 -5.00 -17.94
C ASN A 148 4.22 -3.89 -17.98
N THR A 149 3.31 -3.88 -17.01
CA THR A 149 2.30 -2.85 -16.89
C THR A 149 2.45 -2.19 -15.54
N CYS A 150 2.64 -0.87 -15.52
CA CYS A 150 2.65 -0.12 -14.28
C CYS A 150 1.53 0.93 -14.23
N GLY A 151 1.03 1.15 -13.03
CA GLY A 151 0.24 2.32 -12.69
C GLY A 151 1.09 3.43 -12.08
N VAL A 152 0.52 4.63 -12.07
CA VAL A 152 1.09 5.81 -11.41
C VAL A 152 -0.04 6.52 -10.70
N HIS A 153 0.19 6.81 -9.42
CA HIS A 153 -0.64 7.73 -8.67
C HIS A 153 -0.06 9.14 -8.77
N THR A 154 -0.95 10.12 -8.92
CA THR A 154 -0.60 11.53 -8.74
C THR A 154 -1.34 12.02 -7.51
N TYR A 155 -0.60 12.24 -6.43
CA TYR A 155 -1.11 12.69 -5.13
C TYR A 155 -1.09 14.21 -5.03
N ASP A 156 -2.09 14.76 -4.36
CA ASP A 156 -2.13 16.15 -3.91
C ASP A 156 -1.60 16.24 -2.48
N PHE A 157 -0.28 16.33 -2.36
CA PHE A 157 0.39 16.43 -1.06
C PHE A 157 0.14 17.77 -0.36
N ASP A 158 -0.18 18.83 -1.09
CA ASP A 158 -0.45 20.15 -0.50
C ASP A 158 -1.72 20.14 0.34
N ASN A 159 -2.73 19.33 -0.02
CA ASN A 159 -3.97 19.17 0.72
C ASN A 159 -4.02 17.88 1.57
N THR A 160 -2.88 17.20 1.74
CA THR A 160 -2.80 16.00 2.57
C THR A 160 -2.85 16.36 4.05
N LEU A 161 -3.73 15.66 4.78
CA LEU A 161 -3.81 15.72 6.24
C LEU A 161 -3.29 14.42 6.83
N LEU A 162 -2.52 14.52 7.91
CA LEU A 162 -1.94 13.37 8.61
C LEU A 162 -2.27 13.44 10.10
N ARG A 163 -2.37 12.30 10.77
CA ARG A 163 -2.24 12.19 12.22
C ARG A 163 -1.36 10.99 12.59
N PRO A 164 -0.41 11.13 13.53
CA PRO A 164 0.36 9.99 14.01
C PRO A 164 -0.53 8.99 14.76
N VAL A 165 -0.28 7.71 14.53
CA VAL A 165 -1.01 6.61 15.21
C VAL A 165 -0.04 5.50 15.58
N GLN A 166 -0.40 4.70 16.56
CA GLN A 166 0.29 3.47 16.90
C GLN A 166 -0.58 2.30 16.47
N VAL A 167 0.03 1.20 16.01
CA VAL A 167 -0.73 0.04 15.54
C VAL A 167 -0.21 -1.26 16.14
N GLN A 168 -1.14 -2.05 16.69
CA GLN A 168 -0.89 -3.43 17.11
C GLN A 168 -1.50 -4.37 16.09
N PHE A 169 -0.69 -5.25 15.52
CA PHE A 169 -1.11 -6.22 14.52
C PHE A 169 -1.12 -7.64 15.06
N GLN A 170 -2.04 -8.44 14.54
CA GLN A 170 -2.04 -9.88 14.62
C GLN A 170 -2.43 -10.45 13.25
N ALA A 171 -1.58 -11.31 12.68
CA ALA A 171 -1.84 -11.92 11.39
C ALA A 171 -1.74 -13.43 11.47
N THR A 172 -2.55 -14.15 10.70
CA THR A 172 -2.33 -15.58 10.48
C THR A 172 -1.37 -15.80 9.31
N GLU A 173 -0.87 -17.02 9.18
CA GLU A 173 -0.03 -17.39 8.04
C GLU A 173 -0.73 -17.09 6.69
N SER A 174 0.09 -16.68 5.72
CA SER A 174 -0.29 -16.47 4.31
C SER A 174 -1.29 -15.34 4.01
N ILE A 175 -1.72 -14.53 4.99
CA ILE A 175 -2.61 -13.40 4.68
C ILE A 175 -1.96 -12.42 3.70
N PHE A 176 -0.67 -12.14 3.82
CA PHE A 176 0.09 -11.31 2.88
C PHE A 176 1.11 -12.12 2.10
N ASN A 177 2.13 -12.59 2.80
CA ASN A 177 3.13 -13.50 2.26
C ASN A 177 3.64 -14.40 3.38
N LYS A 178 4.36 -15.47 3.02
CA LYS A 178 4.91 -16.44 3.99
C LYS A 178 6.02 -15.88 4.89
N TYR A 179 6.51 -14.67 4.62
CA TYR A 179 7.56 -14.00 5.38
C TYR A 179 7.00 -12.92 6.32
N PHE A 180 5.71 -12.60 6.20
CA PHE A 180 5.05 -11.62 7.04
C PHE A 180 4.90 -12.19 8.45
N PRO A 181 5.19 -11.41 9.50
CA PRO A 181 5.06 -11.90 10.87
C PRO A 181 3.64 -12.40 11.15
N THR A 182 3.54 -13.61 11.71
CA THR A 182 2.27 -14.23 12.13
C THR A 182 2.03 -14.13 13.63
N GLU A 183 2.97 -13.54 14.34
CA GLU A 183 2.85 -13.22 15.76
C GLU A 183 2.28 -11.83 15.97
N PHE A 184 2.02 -11.47 17.24
CA PHE A 184 1.69 -10.10 17.57
C PHE A 184 2.92 -9.21 17.36
N PHE A 185 2.75 -8.12 16.63
CA PHE A 185 3.80 -7.11 16.47
C PHE A 185 3.21 -5.71 16.54
N TYR A 186 4.08 -4.76 16.88
CA TYR A 186 3.70 -3.38 17.17
C TYR A 186 4.49 -2.43 16.26
N VAL A 187 3.79 -1.42 15.77
CA VAL A 187 4.38 -0.31 15.01
C VAL A 187 4.15 0.96 15.80
N GLU A 188 5.27 1.60 16.17
CA GLU A 188 5.28 2.90 16.83
C GLU A 188 4.69 3.99 15.93
N SER A 189 4.36 5.12 16.54
CA SER A 189 3.90 6.33 15.86
C SER A 189 4.97 6.93 14.95
N LEU A 190 4.55 7.78 14.01
CA LEU A 190 5.39 8.54 13.07
C LEU A 190 6.24 9.63 13.77
N GLN A 191 6.99 9.24 14.80
CA GLN A 191 8.12 9.96 15.37
C GLN A 191 9.42 9.57 14.66
N ASN A 192 9.43 8.39 14.04
CA ASN A 192 10.47 7.86 13.18
C ASN A 192 9.93 7.69 11.74
N PRO A 193 10.77 7.73 10.69
CA PRO A 193 10.33 7.61 9.29
C PRO A 193 9.51 6.36 8.95
N LEU A 194 9.50 5.32 9.80
CA LEU A 194 8.80 4.05 9.56
C LEU A 194 7.65 3.81 10.54
N GLY A 195 7.27 4.84 11.29
CA GLY A 195 6.15 4.76 12.22
C GLY A 195 4.81 4.80 11.50
N ALA A 196 3.76 4.34 12.17
CA ALA A 196 2.42 4.36 11.62
C ALA A 196 1.80 5.76 11.65
N VAL A 197 1.02 6.03 10.61
CA VAL A 197 0.36 7.30 10.36
C VAL A 197 -0.97 7.02 9.69
N GLU A 198 -1.99 7.77 10.07
CA GLU A 198 -3.21 7.87 9.28
C GLU A 198 -3.12 9.09 8.37
N ALA A 199 -3.56 8.93 7.13
CA ALA A 199 -3.46 9.94 6.11
C ALA A 199 -4.79 10.10 5.36
N PHE A 200 -5.19 11.35 5.13
CA PHE A 200 -6.22 11.69 4.16
C PHE A 200 -5.51 12.17 2.89
N LEU A 201 -5.50 11.31 1.86
CA LEU A 201 -4.78 11.52 0.61
C LEU A 201 -5.77 11.68 -0.54
N ASN A 202 -5.65 12.78 -1.28
CA ASN A 202 -6.33 12.94 -2.56
C ASN A 202 -5.38 12.52 -3.68
N PHE A 203 -5.87 11.69 -4.61
CA PHE A 203 -5.05 11.24 -5.73
C PHE A 203 -5.86 10.94 -6.98
N THR A 204 -5.13 10.85 -8.09
CA THR A 204 -5.64 10.33 -9.37
C THR A 204 -4.77 9.18 -9.84
N ILE A 205 -5.35 8.26 -10.62
CA ILE A 205 -4.64 7.13 -11.22
C ILE A 205 -4.64 7.32 -12.74
N ALA A 206 -3.46 7.27 -13.35
CA ALA A 206 -3.35 7.21 -14.80
C ALA A 206 -3.64 5.79 -15.30
N SER A 207 -4.11 5.66 -16.54
CA SER A 207 -4.24 4.34 -17.18
C SER A 207 -2.91 3.59 -17.14
N PRO A 208 -2.97 2.25 -16.98
CA PRO A 208 -1.76 1.44 -16.95
C PRO A 208 -0.94 1.64 -18.22
N GLN A 209 0.37 1.79 -18.06
CA GLN A 209 1.31 2.02 -19.15
C GLN A 209 2.37 0.95 -19.18
N ASN A 210 2.98 0.75 -20.35
CA ASN A 210 4.09 -0.17 -20.48
C ASN A 210 5.28 0.32 -19.65
N CYS A 211 5.77 -0.60 -18.84
CA CYS A 211 7.10 -0.60 -18.28
C CYS A 211 7.88 -1.71 -19.01
#